data_AF-A0A940CTM7-F1
#
_entry.id   AF-A0A940CTM7-F1
#
_cell.length_a   1.000
_cell.length_b   1.000
_cell.length_c   1.000
_cell.angle_alpha   90.00
_cell.angle_beta   90.00
_cell.angle_gamma   90.00
#
_symmetry.space_group_name_H-M   'P 1'
#
loop_
_entity.id
_entity.type
_entity.pdbx_description
1 polymer ?
#
loop_
_entity_poly.entity_id
_entity_poly.type
_entity_poly.pdbx_seq_one_letter_code
_entity_poly.pdbx_strand_id
1 'polypeptide(L)'
;MMTRRKRTKVSTLLLGSLIVLLWGVLHAVLAGQVSGTLKGVEKEVTAALKLERGVEGLFLIFLGVIGIILEKKARTDPTASGVLKISGVTLLILAAWHHLESPLTDWVYVLCTPLYTLAAAFILCPLFLPGRGPAHSRTRSGGRRNRVNKNTPGSG
;
A
#
# COMPACT_ATOMS: atom_id res chain seq x y z
N MET A 1 -0.81 -27.38 28.05
CA MET A 1 -0.71 -27.37 26.58
C MET A 1 -1.23 -26.00 26.09
N MET A 2 -0.35 -25.00 25.99
CA MET A 2 -0.72 -23.61 25.66
C MET A 2 -0.77 -23.40 24.15
N THR A 3 -1.95 -23.08 23.61
CA THR A 3 -2.13 -22.67 22.22
C THR A 3 -1.48 -21.29 22.01
N ARG A 4 -0.29 -21.28 21.39
CA ARG A 4 0.30 -20.04 20.87
C ARG A 4 -0.66 -19.42 19.87
N ARG A 5 -1.41 -18.38 20.28
CA ARG A 5 -2.13 -17.50 19.35
C ARG A 5 -1.12 -16.95 18.35
N LYS A 6 -1.15 -17.44 17.10
CA LYS A 6 -0.53 -16.77 15.95
C LYS A 6 -1.26 -15.44 15.78
N ARG A 7 -0.77 -14.39 16.44
CA ARG A 7 -1.24 -13.03 16.22
C ARG A 7 -0.72 -12.64 14.83
N THR A 8 -1.57 -12.78 13.82
CA THR A 8 -1.30 -12.34 12.45
C THR A 8 -1.00 -10.84 12.50
N LYS A 9 0.27 -10.48 12.37
CA LYS A 9 0.66 -9.08 12.23
C LYS A 9 0.17 -8.62 10.86
N VAL A 10 -0.91 -7.84 10.85
CA VAL A 10 -1.37 -7.16 9.63
C VAL A 10 -0.23 -6.26 9.15
N SER A 11 0.15 -6.42 7.89
CA SER A 11 1.22 -5.64 7.29
C SER A 11 0.75 -4.19 7.13
N THR A 12 1.60 -3.22 7.48
CA THR A 12 1.28 -1.80 7.31
C THR A 12 1.04 -1.44 5.84
N LEU A 13 1.75 -2.10 4.93
CA LEU A 13 1.51 -1.99 3.48
C LEU A 13 0.09 -2.41 3.11
N LEU A 14 -0.38 -3.54 3.65
CA LEU A 14 -1.73 -4.04 3.43
C LEU A 14 -2.78 -3.09 3.99
N LEU A 15 -2.54 -2.54 5.18
CA LEU A 15 -3.43 -1.58 5.82
C LEU A 15 -3.55 -0.29 5.00
N GLY A 16 -2.43 0.29 4.56
CA GLY A 16 -2.43 1.46 3.69
C GLY A 16 -3.16 1.20 2.39
N SER A 17 -2.87 0.07 1.73
CA SER A 17 -3.53 -0.32 0.48
C SER A 17 -5.03 -0.53 0.63
N LEU A 18 -5.46 -1.11 1.76
CA LEU A 18 -6.87 -1.32 2.07
C LEU A 18 -7.61 0.01 2.32
N ILE A 19 -6.98 0.97 3.00
CA ILE A 19 -7.55 2.31 3.20
C ILE A 19 -7.81 2.98 1.85
N VAL A 20 -6.82 2.98 0.94
CA VAL A 20 -6.99 3.56 -0.40
C VAL A 20 -8.09 2.86 -1.18
N LEU A 21 -8.13 1.53 -1.14
CA LEU A 21 -9.14 0.74 -1.84
C LEU A 21 -10.55 1.08 -1.37
N LEU A 22 -10.79 1.08 -0.06
CA LEU A 22 -12.09 1.41 0.52
C LEU A 22 -12.49 2.85 0.22
N TRP A 23 -11.54 3.77 0.27
CA TRP A 23 -11.77 5.17 -0.07
C TRP A 23 -12.10 5.37 -1.56
N GLY A 24 -11.41 4.65 -2.45
CA GLY A 24 -11.70 4.65 -3.88
C GLY A 24 -13.09 4.12 -4.21
N VAL A 25 -13.53 3.05 -3.54
CA VAL A 25 -14.91 2.54 -3.65
C VAL A 25 -15.91 3.59 -3.19
N LEU A 26 -15.65 4.29 -2.08
CA LEU A 26 -16.51 5.36 -1.60
C LEU A 26 -16.61 6.50 -2.64
N HIS A 27 -15.50 6.96 -3.22
CA HIS A 27 -15.50 7.97 -4.28
C HIS A 27 -16.31 7.54 -5.51
N ALA A 28 -16.15 6.29 -5.95
CA ALA A 28 -16.91 5.75 -7.09
C ALA A 28 -18.42 5.68 -6.82
N VAL A 29 -18.82 5.29 -5.59
CA VAL A 29 -20.23 5.27 -5.17
C VAL A 29 -20.79 6.70 -5.09
N LEU A 30 -20.05 7.63 -4.48
CA LEU A 30 -20.45 9.03 -4.35
C LEU A 30 -20.58 9.72 -5.71
N ALA A 31 -19.74 9.38 -6.69
CA ALA A 31 -19.86 9.87 -8.06
C ALA A 31 -21.22 9.50 -8.68
N GLY A 32 -21.73 8.29 -8.41
CA GLY A 32 -23.07 7.86 -8.83
C GLY A 32 -24.21 8.64 -8.18
N GLN A 33 -23.98 9.22 -7.01
CA GLN A 33 -24.99 9.92 -6.20
C GLN A 33 -25.08 11.44 -6.48
N VAL A 34 -24.20 12.02 -7.30
CA VAL A 34 -24.20 13.47 -7.66
C VAL A 34 -25.40 13.88 -8.54
N SER A 35 -26.39 13.00 -8.75
CA SER A 35 -27.56 13.23 -9.61
C SER A 35 -28.67 14.09 -9.01
N GLY A 36 -28.66 14.41 -7.71
CA GLY A 36 -29.83 15.00 -7.03
C GLY A 36 -29.68 16.41 -6.44
N THR A 37 -28.46 16.86 -6.15
CA THR A 37 -28.22 18.02 -5.26
C THR A 37 -28.04 19.36 -5.98
N LEU A 38 -27.81 19.36 -7.29
CA LEU A 38 -27.59 20.57 -8.08
C LEU A 38 -28.86 20.93 -8.89
N LYS A 39 -29.97 21.21 -8.19
CA LYS A 39 -31.16 21.80 -8.83
C LYS A 39 -30.81 23.23 -9.28
N GLY A 40 -30.37 23.39 -10.53
CA GLY A 40 -30.12 24.69 -11.15
C GLY A 40 -28.76 24.86 -11.83
N VAL A 41 -27.85 23.89 -11.72
CA VAL A 41 -26.57 23.92 -12.45
C VAL A 41 -26.72 23.18 -13.78
N GLU A 42 -26.11 23.73 -14.84
CA GLU A 42 -26.07 23.14 -16.17
C GLU A 42 -25.69 21.65 -16.10
N LYS A 43 -26.42 20.81 -16.85
CA LYS A 43 -26.23 19.35 -16.89
C LYS A 43 -24.78 18.94 -17.19
N GLU A 44 -24.05 19.79 -17.89
CA GLU A 44 -22.66 19.58 -18.31
C GLU A 44 -21.69 19.62 -17.12
N VAL A 45 -21.82 20.60 -16.21
CA VAL A 45 -20.97 20.70 -15.01
C VAL A 45 -21.20 19.53 -14.07
N THR A 46 -22.45 19.09 -13.94
CA THR A 46 -22.80 17.91 -13.14
C THR A 46 -22.23 16.63 -13.74
N ALA A 47 -22.21 16.51 -15.07
CA ALA A 47 -21.60 15.37 -15.76
C ALA A 47 -20.06 15.37 -15.61
N ALA A 48 -19.42 16.54 -15.72
CA ALA A 48 -17.98 16.69 -15.52
C ALA A 48 -17.55 16.29 -14.10
N LEU A 49 -18.24 16.79 -13.07
CA LEU A 49 -17.97 16.45 -11.67
C LEU A 49 -18.16 14.95 -11.36
N LYS A 50 -19.15 14.32 -12.00
CA LYS A 50 -19.36 12.85 -11.89
C LYS A 50 -18.20 12.08 -12.50
N LEU A 51 -17.75 12.49 -13.69
CA LEU A 51 -16.63 11.87 -14.37
C LEU A 51 -15.36 12.00 -13.53
N GLU A 52 -15.07 13.20 -13.03
CA GLU A 52 -13.89 13.49 -12.22
C GLU A 52 -13.85 12.63 -10.94
N ARG A 53 -14.93 12.64 -10.15
CA ARG A 53 -15.04 11.81 -8.94
C ARG A 53 -15.00 10.32 -9.26
N GLY A 54 -15.59 9.90 -10.38
CA GLY A 54 -15.59 8.50 -10.82
C GLY A 54 -14.20 8.02 -11.23
N VAL A 55 -13.46 8.84 -11.98
CA VAL A 55 -12.08 8.57 -12.39
C VAL A 55 -11.15 8.54 -11.19
N GLU A 56 -11.28 9.50 -10.26
CA GLU A 56 -10.52 9.50 -9.01
C GLU A 56 -10.78 8.21 -8.20
N GLY A 57 -12.05 7.82 -8.04
CA GLY A 57 -12.42 6.59 -7.34
C GLY A 57 -11.80 5.34 -7.98
N LEU A 58 -11.87 5.22 -9.31
CA LEU A 58 -11.29 4.11 -10.05
C LEU A 58 -9.76 4.07 -9.92
N PHE A 59 -9.12 5.24 -9.97
CA PHE A 59 -7.68 5.38 -9.81
C PHE A 59 -7.20 4.92 -8.42
N LEU A 60 -7.92 5.32 -7.38
CA LEU A 60 -7.63 4.89 -6.00
C LEU A 60 -7.83 3.38 -5.82
N ILE A 61 -8.90 2.82 -6.38
CA ILE A 61 -9.13 1.36 -6.38
C ILE A 61 -7.93 0.64 -7.01
N PHE A 62 -7.47 1.12 -8.16
CA PHE A 62 -6.32 0.55 -8.85
C PHE A 62 -5.05 0.60 -7.99
N LEU A 63 -4.75 1.75 -7.36
CA LEU A 63 -3.61 1.87 -6.43
C LEU A 63 -3.72 0.92 -5.23
N GLY A 64 -4.92 0.80 -4.64
CA GLY A 64 -5.18 -0.12 -3.53
C GLY A 64 -4.97 -1.58 -3.92
N VAL A 65 -5.47 -2.00 -5.09
CA VAL A 65 -5.31 -3.36 -5.61
C VAL A 65 -3.85 -3.68 -5.90
N ILE A 66 -3.10 -2.77 -6.54
CA ILE A 66 -1.66 -2.94 -6.77
C ILE A 66 -0.92 -3.10 -5.44
N GLY A 67 -1.27 -2.28 -4.45
CA GLY A 67 -0.75 -2.34 -3.10
C GLY A 67 -0.87 -3.73 -2.47
N ILE A 68 -2.07 -4.32 -2.55
CA ILE A 68 -2.37 -5.66 -2.04
C ILE A 68 -1.60 -6.75 -2.81
N ILE A 69 -1.55 -6.66 -4.14
CA ILE A 69 -0.90 -7.67 -4.99
C ILE A 69 0.62 -7.66 -4.78
N LEU A 70 1.23 -6.48 -4.73
CA LEU A 70 2.68 -6.33 -4.66
C LEU A 70 3.24 -6.40 -3.24
N GLU A 71 2.40 -6.37 -2.21
CA GLU A 71 2.82 -6.37 -0.79
C GLU A 71 3.86 -7.45 -0.45
N LYS A 72 3.61 -8.68 -0.92
CA LYS A 72 4.51 -9.82 -0.69
C LYS A 72 5.80 -9.71 -1.52
N LYS A 73 5.69 -9.22 -2.75
CA LYS A 73 6.80 -9.13 -3.70
C LYS A 73 7.75 -7.97 -3.39
N ALA A 74 7.23 -6.88 -2.83
CA ALA A 74 7.99 -5.69 -2.47
C ALA A 74 9.09 -5.90 -1.43
N ARG A 75 9.05 -7.03 -0.70
CA ARG A 75 10.11 -7.42 0.26
C ARG A 75 11.34 -8.04 -0.39
N THR A 76 11.20 -8.54 -1.63
CA THR A 76 12.25 -9.30 -2.32
C THR A 76 12.61 -8.73 -3.69
N ASP A 77 11.69 -7.99 -4.32
CA ASP A 77 11.86 -7.40 -5.65
C ASP A 77 11.93 -5.87 -5.54
N PRO A 78 13.06 -5.24 -5.90
CA PRO A 78 13.23 -3.79 -5.84
C PRO A 78 12.27 -3.06 -6.79
N THR A 79 11.83 -3.70 -7.87
CA THR A 79 10.88 -3.13 -8.82
C THR A 79 9.50 -2.99 -8.18
N ALA A 80 9.03 -4.04 -7.51
CA ALA A 80 7.77 -4.01 -6.77
C ALA A 80 7.80 -2.99 -5.62
N SER A 81 8.93 -2.89 -4.92
CA SER A 81 9.16 -1.84 -3.92
C SER A 81 9.09 -0.43 -4.55
N GLY A 82 9.71 -0.24 -5.71
CA GLY A 82 9.67 1.02 -6.47
C GLY A 82 8.26 1.43 -6.86
N VAL A 83 7.46 0.50 -7.39
CA VAL A 83 6.05 0.77 -7.74
C VAL A 83 5.26 1.22 -6.51
N LEU A 84 5.39 0.53 -5.37
CA LEU A 84 4.70 0.92 -4.14
C LEU A 84 5.16 2.29 -3.60
N LYS A 85 6.45 2.62 -3.73
CA LYS A 85 6.96 3.95 -3.38
C LYS A 85 6.35 5.03 -4.26
N ILE A 86 6.31 4.82 -5.56
CA ILE A 86 5.68 5.75 -6.51
C ILE A 86 4.20 5.92 -6.15
N SER A 87 3.46 4.84 -5.91
CA SER A 87 2.06 4.90 -5.47
C SER A 87 1.88 5.71 -4.19
N GLY A 88 2.74 5.50 -3.18
CA GLY A 88 2.70 6.27 -1.93
C GLY A 88 3.00 7.76 -2.13
N VAL A 89 3.95 8.11 -3.01
CA VAL A 89 4.24 9.51 -3.36
C VAL A 89 3.08 10.14 -4.14
N THR A 90 2.46 9.41 -5.06
CA THR A 90 1.28 9.88 -5.80
C THR A 90 0.14 10.24 -4.84
N LEU A 91 -0.08 9.45 -3.77
CA LEU A 91 -1.07 9.77 -2.74
C LEU A 91 -0.74 11.07 -1.98
N LEU A 92 0.54 11.36 -1.72
CA LEU A 92 0.92 12.64 -1.11
C LEU A 92 0.69 13.82 -2.05
N ILE A 93 0.95 13.64 -3.35
CA ILE A 93 0.65 14.68 -4.36
C ILE A 93 -0.85 14.95 -4.41
N LEU A 94 -1.68 13.90 -4.41
CA LEU A 94 -3.14 14.02 -4.32
C LEU A 94 -3.59 14.71 -3.04
N ALA A 95 -2.97 14.40 -1.89
CA ALA A 95 -3.26 15.06 -0.62
C ALA A 95 -2.96 16.58 -0.69
N ALA A 96 -1.83 16.96 -1.26
CA ALA A 96 -1.46 18.36 -1.43
C ALA A 96 -2.39 19.08 -2.40
N TRP A 97 -2.76 18.42 -3.51
CA TRP A 97 -3.72 18.96 -4.48
C TRP A 97 -5.08 19.25 -3.85
N HIS A 98 -5.65 18.28 -3.13
CA HIS A 98 -6.93 18.44 -2.42
C HIS A 98 -6.88 19.47 -1.29
N HIS A 99 -5.72 19.64 -0.67
CA HIS A 99 -5.53 20.70 0.32
C HIS A 99 -5.57 22.10 -0.33
N LEU A 100 -5.05 22.24 -1.55
CA LEU A 100 -5.06 23.51 -2.30
C LEU A 100 -6.43 23.84 -2.93
N GLU A 101 -7.23 22.83 -3.26
CA GLU A 101 -8.56 23.02 -3.88
C GLU A 101 -9.70 23.36 -2.90
N SER A 102 -9.47 23.36 -1.57
CA SER A 102 -10.56 23.58 -0.62
C SER A 102 -10.94 25.07 -0.46
N PRO A 103 -12.16 25.44 -0.91
CA PRO A 103 -13.22 25.75 0.06
C PRO A 103 -14.58 25.10 -0.26
N LEU A 104 -14.63 23.96 -0.96
CA LEU A 104 -15.89 23.22 -1.15
C LEU A 104 -16.26 22.50 0.16
N THR A 105 -17.36 22.95 0.78
CA THR A 105 -17.92 22.57 2.10
C THR A 105 -18.41 21.13 2.23
N ASP A 106 -17.98 20.21 1.36
CA ASP A 106 -18.36 18.81 1.40
C ASP A 106 -17.39 18.03 2.31
N TRP A 107 -17.91 17.38 3.34
CA TRP A 107 -17.13 16.65 4.35
C TRP A 107 -16.17 15.60 3.76
N VAL A 108 -16.47 15.11 2.56
CA VAL A 108 -15.64 14.18 1.79
C VAL A 108 -14.26 14.79 1.50
N TYR A 109 -14.19 16.05 1.06
CA TYR A 109 -12.93 16.72 0.71
C TYR A 109 -12.07 17.02 1.93
N VAL A 110 -12.71 17.35 3.06
CA VAL A 110 -12.02 17.54 4.34
C VAL A 110 -11.30 16.26 4.77
N LEU A 111 -11.86 15.08 4.46
CA LEU A 111 -11.30 13.78 4.81
C LEU A 111 -10.30 13.24 3.76
N CYS A 112 -10.32 13.71 2.51
CA CYS A 112 -9.38 13.28 1.47
C CYS A 112 -7.92 13.50 1.89
N THR A 113 -7.57 14.71 2.31
CA THR A 113 -6.21 15.08 2.71
C THR A 113 -5.64 14.18 3.82
N PRO A 114 -6.30 14.02 4.99
CA PRO A 114 -5.79 13.16 6.05
C PRO A 114 -5.77 11.68 5.65
N LEU A 115 -6.73 11.19 4.87
CA LEU A 115 -6.77 9.79 4.46
C LEU A 115 -5.68 9.43 3.45
N TYR A 116 -5.44 10.28 2.45
CA TYR A 116 -4.34 10.10 1.51
C TYR A 116 -2.99 10.16 2.21
N THR A 117 -2.80 11.11 3.12
CA THR A 117 -1.58 11.23 3.92
C THR A 117 -1.35 10.01 4.80
N LEU A 118 -2.40 9.52 5.48
CA LEU A 118 -2.32 8.34 6.34
C LEU A 118 -2.02 7.07 5.53
N ALA A 119 -2.69 6.89 4.40
CA ALA A 119 -2.46 5.76 3.50
C ALA A 119 -1.03 5.79 2.93
N ALA A 120 -0.57 6.96 2.49
CA ALA A 120 0.81 7.16 2.03
C ALA A 120 1.81 6.83 3.14
N ALA A 121 1.57 7.28 4.38
CA ALA A 121 2.44 6.95 5.51
C ALA A 121 2.52 5.43 5.74
N PHE A 122 1.40 4.72 5.69
CA PHE A 122 1.38 3.27 5.86
C PHE A 122 2.09 2.51 4.73
N ILE A 123 2.08 3.05 3.50
CA ILE A 123 2.77 2.48 2.34
C ILE A 123 4.27 2.81 2.38
N LEU A 124 4.64 4.07 2.58
CA LEU A 124 6.02 4.56 2.47
C LEU A 124 6.88 4.22 3.68
N CYS A 125 6.35 4.35 4.90
CA CYS A 125 7.09 4.17 6.14
C CYS A 125 7.81 2.80 6.23
N PRO A 126 7.18 1.64 5.95
CA PRO A 126 7.88 0.35 5.94
C PRO A 126 8.85 0.15 4.75
N LEU A 127 8.78 0.98 3.71
CA LEU A 127 9.65 0.90 2.51
C LEU A 127 10.87 1.80 2.60
N PHE A 128 10.81 2.86 3.42
CA PHE A 128 11.92 3.78 3.69
C PHE A 128 12.63 3.49 4.99
N LEU A 129 11.90 3.06 6.03
CA LEU A 129 12.52 2.52 7.22
C LEU A 129 12.83 1.05 6.94
N PRO A 130 14.10 0.65 6.83
CA PRO A 130 14.44 -0.76 6.85
C PRO A 130 13.97 -1.31 8.18
N GLY A 131 12.77 -1.90 8.20
CA GLY A 131 12.35 -2.72 9.31
C GLY A 131 13.46 -3.73 9.48
N ARG A 132 14.12 -3.73 10.66
CA ARG A 132 15.04 -4.78 11.11
C ARG A 132 14.52 -6.09 10.53
N GLY A 133 15.18 -6.56 9.47
CA GLY A 133 14.99 -7.93 9.04
C GLY A 133 15.18 -8.78 10.29
N PRO A 134 14.50 -9.92 10.43
CA PRO A 134 14.91 -10.85 11.46
C PRO A 134 16.43 -11.00 11.32
N ALA A 135 17.16 -10.61 12.36
CA ALA A 135 18.58 -10.85 12.48
C ALA A 135 18.73 -12.37 12.55
N HIS A 136 18.68 -13.01 11.38
CA HIS A 136 19.27 -14.29 11.13
C HIS A 136 20.55 -14.03 10.37
N SER A 137 21.46 -13.37 11.10
CA SER A 137 22.84 -13.81 11.19
C SER A 137 22.88 -15.30 11.57
N ARG A 138 22.55 -16.17 10.61
CA ARG A 138 23.23 -17.44 10.45
C ARG A 138 24.15 -17.28 9.26
N THR A 139 25.20 -16.49 9.47
CA THR A 139 26.51 -16.82 8.96
C THR A 139 26.82 -18.26 9.37
N ARG A 140 26.39 -19.23 8.56
CA ARG A 140 26.89 -20.61 8.62
C ARG A 140 28.25 -20.62 7.92
N SER A 141 29.15 -19.78 8.42
CA SER A 141 30.57 -19.78 8.15
C SER A 141 31.20 -20.44 9.37
N GLY A 142 31.69 -21.67 9.22
CA GLY A 142 32.52 -22.33 10.23
C GLY A 142 32.07 -23.74 10.62
N GLY A 143 32.87 -24.74 10.21
CA GLY A 143 32.78 -26.14 10.62
C GLY A 143 32.51 -27.06 9.44
N ARG A 144 33.35 -27.10 8.40
CA ARG A 144 34.67 -27.75 8.44
C ARG A 144 34.67 -29.02 9.30
N ARG A 145 33.95 -30.06 8.84
CA ARG A 145 34.37 -31.45 9.05
C ARG A 145 34.38 -32.16 7.70
N ASN A 146 35.43 -31.86 6.95
CA ASN A 146 36.02 -32.80 6.02
C ASN A 146 36.32 -34.07 6.81
N ARG A 147 35.43 -35.07 6.73
CA ARG A 147 35.73 -36.43 7.16
C ARG A 147 36.54 -37.07 6.02
N VAL A 148 37.81 -36.67 5.94
CA VAL A 148 38.81 -37.40 5.15
C VAL A 148 39.00 -38.75 5.85
N ASN A 149 38.39 -39.78 5.27
CA ASN A 149 38.61 -41.16 5.68
C ASN A 149 40.00 -41.59 5.18
N LYS A 150 41.03 -41.38 5.99
CA LYS A 150 42.34 -42.05 5.83
C LYS A 150 42.34 -43.27 6.74
N ASN A 151 42.01 -44.42 6.20
CA ASN A 151 42.36 -45.73 6.75
C ASN A 151 42.80 -46.65 5.60
N THR A 152 44.08 -46.54 5.25
CA THR A 152 44.96 -47.63 4.82
C THR A 152 46.15 -47.59 5.79
N PRO A 153 46.77 -48.71 6.22
CA PRO A 153 47.40 -49.70 5.31
C PRO A 153 47.44 -51.18 5.82
N GLY A 154 48.02 -52.05 5.00
CA GLY A 154 48.49 -53.41 5.33
C GLY A 154 48.01 -54.44 4.30
N SER A 155 48.70 -54.79 3.21
CA SER A 155 50.00 -55.47 3.04
C SER A 155 50.18 -56.69 3.95
N GLY A 156 49.95 -57.87 3.37
CA GLY A 156 50.10 -59.21 3.96
C GLY A 156 49.36 -60.21 3.11
#